data_AF-A0A3L7S7J6-F1
#
_entry.id   AF-A0A3L7S7J6-F1
#
_cell.length_a   1.000
_cell.length_b   1.000
_cell.length_c   1.000
_cell.angle_alpha   90.00
_cell.angle_beta   90.00
_cell.angle_gamma   90.00
#
_symmetry.space_group_name_H-M   'P 1'
#
loop_
_entity.id
_entity.type
_entity.pdbx_description
1 polymer ?
#
loop_
_entity_poly.entity_id
_entity_poly.type
_entity_poly.pdbx_seq_one_letter_code
_entity_poly.pdbx_strand_id
1 'polypeptide(L)'
;MLNDHLFAENRRHFFSRGSQALGLAALAGLLQESKAADVTAGTPGLSGFPDLPVKAKRIIYMFQSGAPSQLDLFEHKPTLESMRGQELP
;
A
#
# COMPACT_ATOMS: atom_id res chain seq x y z
N MET A 1 19.96 -47.68 -14.74
CA MET A 1 20.59 -46.83 -13.72
C MET A 1 20.91 -45.41 -14.22
N LEU A 2 21.36 -45.18 -15.47
CA LEU A 2 21.54 -43.81 -16.00
C LEU A 2 20.24 -43.16 -16.53
N ASN A 3 19.28 -43.95 -17.00
CA ASN A 3 18.02 -43.43 -17.58
C ASN A 3 16.94 -43.07 -16.55
N ASP A 4 17.09 -43.46 -15.28
CA ASP A 4 16.07 -43.23 -14.25
C ASP A 4 16.02 -41.75 -13.81
N HIS A 5 17.13 -41.01 -13.97
CA HIS A 5 17.21 -39.57 -13.69
C HIS A 5 16.44 -38.71 -14.69
N LEU A 6 16.31 -39.16 -15.95
CA LEU A 6 15.61 -38.42 -17.00
C LEU A 6 14.09 -38.38 -16.76
N PHE A 7 13.54 -39.37 -16.04
CA PHE A 7 12.13 -39.42 -15.65
C PHE A 7 11.85 -38.76 -14.28
N ALA A 8 12.89 -38.43 -13.50
CA ALA A 8 12.77 -37.82 -12.18
C ALA A 8 12.55 -36.30 -12.21
N GLU A 9 12.97 -35.63 -13.29
CA GLU A 9 12.82 -34.17 -13.44
C GLU A 9 11.51 -33.83 -14.17
N ASN A 10 10.39 -34.00 -13.48
CA ASN A 10 9.08 -33.53 -13.96
C ASN A 10 9.00 -31.99 -13.82
N ARG A 11 8.21 -31.31 -14.67
CA ARG A 11 7.96 -29.86 -14.62
C ARG A 11 7.69 -29.36 -13.20
N ARG A 12 6.93 -30.11 -12.41
CA ARG A 12 6.66 -29.81 -10.99
C ARG A 12 7.93 -29.75 -10.13
N HIS A 13 8.88 -30.67 -10.30
CA HIS A 13 10.15 -30.66 -9.58
C HIS A 13 11.04 -29.50 -10.04
N PHE A 14 11.08 -29.24 -11.34
CA PHE A 14 11.80 -28.09 -11.90
C PHE A 14 11.29 -26.76 -11.34
N PHE A 15 9.98 -26.51 -11.39
CA PHE A 15 9.38 -25.28 -10.84
C PHE A 15 9.47 -25.21 -9.31
N SER A 16 9.34 -26.34 -8.60
CA SER A 16 9.48 -26.39 -7.14
C SER A 16 10.89 -26.05 -6.67
N ARG A 17 11.93 -26.42 -7.43
CA ARG A 17 13.32 -26.11 -7.11
C ARG A 17 13.69 -24.69 -7.54
N GLY A 18 13.21 -24.23 -8.70
CA GLY A 18 13.49 -22.89 -9.22
C GLY A 18 12.79 -21.76 -8.45
N SER A 19 11.59 -22.00 -7.91
CA SER A 19 10.82 -20.98 -7.18
C SER A 19 11.52 -20.49 -5.91
N GLN A 20 12.30 -21.34 -5.26
CA GLN A 20 13.07 -20.98 -4.06
C GLN A 20 14.16 -19.95 -4.39
N ALA A 21 14.89 -20.14 -5.49
CA ALA A 21 15.92 -19.20 -5.93
C ALA A 21 15.33 -17.83 -6.33
N LEU A 22 14.21 -17.84 -7.06
CA LEU A 22 13.48 -16.62 -7.41
C LEU A 22 12.95 -15.89 -6.18
N GLY A 23 12.39 -16.62 -5.21
CA GLY A 23 11.92 -16.05 -3.95
C GLY A 23 13.04 -15.42 -3.12
N LEU A 24 14.20 -16.08 -3.03
CA LEU A 24 15.38 -15.51 -2.37
C LEU A 24 15.90 -14.25 -3.06
N ALA A 25 15.92 -14.22 -4.41
CA ALA A 25 16.32 -13.04 -5.16
C ALA A 25 15.34 -11.87 -4.94
N ALA A 26 14.03 -12.12 -4.94
CA ALA A 26 13.02 -11.11 -4.65
C ALA A 26 13.14 -10.58 -3.21
N LEU A 27 13.34 -11.48 -2.24
CA LEU A 27 13.53 -11.11 -0.83
C LEU A 27 14.79 -10.26 -0.64
N ALA A 28 15.91 -10.61 -1.30
CA ALA A 28 17.13 -9.82 -1.26
C ALA A 28 16.92 -8.39 -1.79
N GLY A 29 16.17 -8.23 -2.88
CA GLY A 29 15.80 -6.92 -3.42
C GLY A 29 14.96 -6.10 -2.44
N LEU A 30 13.95 -6.71 -1.80
CA LEU A 30 13.12 -6.03 -0.80
C LEU A 30 13.90 -5.63 0.46
N LEU A 31 14.82 -6.49 0.95
CA LEU A 31 15.67 -6.16 2.09
C LEU A 31 16.65 -5.03 1.78
N GLN A 32 17.15 -4.96 0.54
CA GLN A 32 18.00 -3.87 0.09
C GLN A 32 17.23 -2.54 0.04
N GLU A 33 16.01 -2.54 -0.50
CA GLU A 33 15.11 -1.36 -0.50
C GLU A 33 14.77 -0.92 0.93
N SER A 34 14.47 -1.89 1.81
CA SER A 34 14.15 -1.62 3.21
C SER A 34 15.32 -0.97 3.97
N LYS A 35 16.57 -1.35 3.65
CA LYS A 35 17.78 -0.72 4.20
C LYS A 35 18.03 0.67 3.62
N ALA A 36 17.64 0.93 2.37
CA ALA A 36 17.75 2.24 1.75
C ALA A 36 16.75 3.25 2.36
N ALA A 37 15.56 2.77 2.79
CA ALA A 37 14.55 3.61 3.44
C ALA A 37 14.99 4.14 4.82
N ASP A 38 15.83 3.41 5.55
CA ASP A 38 16.28 3.78 6.91
C ASP A 38 17.26 4.98 6.95
N VAL A 39 17.86 5.35 5.81
CA VAL A 39 18.82 6.47 5.71
C VAL A 39 18.13 7.85 5.78
N THR A 40 16.79 7.89 5.84
CA THR A 40 16.00 9.14 5.80
C THR A 40 15.19 9.39 7.07
N ALA A 41 15.57 8.78 8.20
CA ALA A 41 14.88 8.87 9.49
C ALA A 41 14.92 10.26 10.18
N GLY A 42 15.08 11.35 9.44
CA GLY A 42 15.19 12.72 9.98
C GLY A 42 14.18 13.72 9.45
N THR A 43 13.42 13.42 8.39
CA THR A 43 12.50 14.39 7.78
C THR A 43 11.06 13.90 7.89
N PRO A 44 10.12 14.68 8.46
CA PRO A 44 8.71 14.33 8.43
C PRO A 44 8.19 14.45 6.99
N GLY A 45 8.18 13.32 6.28
CA GLY A 45 7.79 13.22 4.87
C GLY A 45 8.16 11.84 4.33
N LEU A 46 7.51 11.38 3.26
CA LEU A 46 7.91 10.13 2.61
C LEU A 46 9.38 10.24 2.20
N SER A 47 10.21 9.28 2.58
CA SER A 47 11.59 9.16 2.14
C SER A 47 11.68 9.20 0.61
N GLY A 48 12.31 10.24 0.05
CA GLY A 48 12.39 10.42 -1.40
C GLY A 48 11.20 11.15 -2.04
N PHE A 49 10.25 11.65 -1.24
CA PHE A 49 9.26 12.59 -1.75
C PHE A 49 9.95 13.93 -2.02
N PRO A 50 9.88 14.46 -3.25
CA PRO A 50 10.53 15.71 -3.55
C PRO A 50 9.86 16.85 -2.76
N ASP A 51 10.60 17.49 -1.85
CA ASP A 51 10.27 18.77 -1.21
C ASP A 51 10.36 19.93 -2.23
N LEU A 52 9.76 19.73 -3.40
CA LEU A 52 9.66 20.73 -4.44
C LEU A 52 8.45 21.62 -4.13
N PRO A 53 8.54 22.95 -4.34
CA PRO A 53 7.36 23.81 -4.35
C PRO A 53 6.46 23.42 -5.52
N VAL A 54 5.62 22.41 -5.32
CA VAL A 54 4.74 21.86 -6.35
C VAL A 54 3.49 22.72 -6.45
N LYS A 55 3.33 23.38 -7.61
CA LYS A 55 2.07 24.00 -7.97
C LYS A 55 1.17 22.92 -8.59
N ALA A 56 0.05 22.59 -7.92
CA ALA A 56 -0.94 21.66 -8.47
C ALA A 56 -1.43 22.16 -9.83
N LYS A 57 -1.11 21.41 -10.91
CA LYS A 57 -1.52 21.76 -12.28
C LYS A 57 -2.94 21.32 -12.61
N ARG A 58 -3.43 20.26 -11.96
CA ARG A 58 -4.76 19.67 -12.15
C ARG A 58 -5.25 19.13 -10.82
N ILE A 59 -6.51 19.37 -10.50
CA ILE A 59 -7.18 18.91 -9.29
C ILE A 59 -8.37 18.07 -9.74
N ILE A 60 -8.45 16.84 -9.26
CA ILE A 60 -9.63 15.99 -9.44
C ILE A 60 -10.49 16.19 -8.19
N TYR A 61 -11.58 16.95 -8.32
CA TYR A 61 -12.56 17.13 -7.27
C TYR A 61 -13.69 16.12 -7.46
N MET A 62 -13.85 15.23 -6.49
CA MET A 62 -14.92 14.22 -6.50
C MET A 62 -15.98 14.61 -5.48
N PHE A 63 -17.13 15.06 -5.96
CA PHE A 63 -18.31 15.26 -5.13
C PHE A 63 -19.14 13.98 -5.14
N GLN A 64 -19.01 13.16 -4.10
CA GLN A 64 -19.78 11.93 -3.96
C GLN A 64 -21.14 12.25 -3.31
N SER A 65 -22.05 12.81 -4.12
CA SER A 65 -23.44 13.06 -3.72
C SER A 65 -24.10 11.72 -3.37
N GLY A 66 -24.39 11.52 -2.09
CA GLY A 66 -25.06 10.31 -1.60
C GLY A 66 -24.21 9.43 -0.68
N ALA A 67 -22.93 9.76 -0.43
CA ALA A 67 -22.24 9.20 0.73
C ALA A 67 -22.84 9.80 2.01
N PRO A 68 -22.99 9.03 3.10
CA PRO A 68 -23.36 9.59 4.39
C PRO A 68 -22.34 10.69 4.73
N SER A 69 -22.82 11.86 5.16
CA SER A 69 -21.91 12.90 5.62
C SER A 69 -21.07 12.36 6.78
N GLN A 70 -19.92 12.95 7.07
CA GLN A 70 -19.12 12.58 8.24
C GLN A 70 -19.97 12.61 9.54
N LEU A 71 -21.01 13.43 9.57
CA LEU A 71 -21.96 13.53 10.67
C LEU A 71 -22.95 12.36 10.73
N ASP A 72 -23.36 11.82 9.57
CA ASP A 72 -24.33 10.72 9.42
C ASP A 72 -23.75 9.32 9.68
N LEU A 73 -22.47 9.21 10.03
CA LEU A 73 -21.89 7.94 10.49
C LEU A 73 -22.52 7.50 11.82
N PHE A 74 -22.60 6.17 12.03
CA PHE A 74 -23.14 5.49 13.22
C PHE A 74 -22.34 5.70 14.53
N GLU A 75 -21.75 6.86 14.70
CA GLU A 75 -21.10 7.28 15.93
C GLU A 75 -22.08 8.09 16.78
N HIS A 76 -22.17 7.78 18.06
CA HIS A 76 -23.03 8.51 19.00
C HIS A 76 -22.46 9.91 19.28
N LYS A 77 -23.18 10.94 18.83
CA LYS A 77 -22.78 12.35 18.95
C LYS A 77 -23.83 13.14 19.74
N PRO A 78 -23.78 13.16 21.09
CA PRO A 78 -24.81 13.77 21.93
C PRO A 78 -24.94 15.29 21.74
N THR A 79 -23.86 15.95 21.30
CA THR A 79 -23.87 17.38 20.95
C THR A 79 -24.69 17.70 19.71
N LEU A 80 -24.90 16.75 18.80
CA LEU A 80 -25.77 16.99 17.63
C LEU A 80 -27.25 16.97 18.00
N GLU A 81 -27.63 16.30 19.11
CA GLU A 81 -29.00 16.30 19.58
C GLU A 81 -29.42 17.70 20.08
N SER A 82 -28.52 18.42 20.73
CA SER A 82 -28.79 19.77 21.24
C SER A 82 -28.84 20.84 20.14
N MET A 83 -28.20 20.60 18.99
CA MET A 83 -28.13 21.51 17.85
C MET A 83 -29.15 21.18 16.75
N ARG A 84 -30.08 20.26 17.01
CA ARG A 84 -31.09 19.81 16.04
C ARG A 84 -32.01 20.97 15.63
N GLY A 85 -32.02 21.28 14.33
CA GLY A 85 -32.87 22.35 13.76
C GLY A 85 -32.25 23.74 13.79
N GLN A 86 -30.99 23.87 14.19
CA GLN A 86 -30.23 25.10 14.02
C GLN A 86 -29.79 25.24 12.55
N GLU A 87 -29.94 26.43 11.97
CA GLU A 87 -29.40 26.70 10.63
C GLU A 87 -27.88 26.55 10.63
N LEU A 88 -27.37 25.86 9.61
CA LEU A 88 -25.94 25.81 9.35
C LEU A 88 -25.47 27.22 8.94
N PRO A 89 -24.34 27.71 9.48
CA PRO A 89 -23.73 28.95 9.03
C PRO A 89 -23.15 28.86 7.61
#